data_AF-A0A6I7Z0P8-F1
#
_entry.id   AF-A0A6I7Z0P8-F1
#
_cell.length_a   1.000
_cell.length_b   1.000
_cell.length_c   1.000
_cell.angle_alpha   90.00
_cell.angle_beta   90.00
_cell.angle_gamma   90.00
#
_symmetry.space_group_name_H-M   'P 1'
#
loop_
_entity.id
_entity.type
_entity.pdbx_description
1 polymer ?
#
loop_
_entity_poly.entity_id
_entity_poly.type
_entity_poly.pdbx_seq_one_letter_code
_entity_poly.pdbx_strand_id
1 'polypeptide(L)'
;MGAAVPRLRENGKRGWLRGAPPPRWVRVLPPVLLVVVCGTELASKRPVDIGFLLGVIPSLAVLSYGPLVTALYGVVVVALLVVPVFQLNHPGNTDLLTIVFIAGLSVILSLVRSRRDADLVTVRTVAEAAQLAVLPPLPESVGLVRCVGLYRAAQRETLVGGDFFDVRDGPFGVRAVMGDVQGHGLSAVGTVASLLGAFHESVLDQRDLTEVAARLDRRLIVDSSRTEHAELFATALVLEFSAAAETVRMTSCGHPHPYLLRGGKAFELDLEPGAPLGLGFFGLSPPRVRTVLLEPGDRLFLGSDGMSESRDASGAFYPLAERLTRFAQESPSELTTHLWEDLLGFCGAVRDDVTMLVLTPRTEHVTG
;
A
#
# COMPACT_ATOMS: atom_id res chain seq x y z
N MET A 1 -38.35 -4.41 28.60
CA MET A 1 -37.20 -5.09 29.25
C MET A 1 -36.26 -5.52 28.13
N GLY A 2 -35.18 -4.83 27.80
CA GLY A 2 -34.22 -4.17 28.68
C GLY A 2 -33.08 -5.13 29.02
N ALA A 3 -32.34 -5.61 28.02
CA ALA A 3 -31.13 -6.40 28.20
C ALA A 3 -29.98 -5.70 27.48
N ALA A 4 -29.02 -5.25 28.27
CA ALA A 4 -27.90 -4.42 27.88
C ALA A 4 -26.88 -5.21 27.05
N VAL A 5 -26.53 -4.66 25.88
CA VAL A 5 -25.38 -5.10 25.08
C VAL A 5 -24.12 -4.53 25.72
N PRO A 6 -23.10 -5.35 26.05
CA PRO A 6 -21.85 -4.84 26.56
C PRO A 6 -21.11 -4.12 25.42
N ARG A 7 -20.90 -2.81 25.59
CA ARG A 7 -20.01 -2.02 24.73
C ARG A 7 -18.57 -2.46 25.00
N LEU A 8 -18.09 -3.45 24.25
CA LEU A 8 -16.66 -3.72 24.16
C LEU A 8 -16.01 -2.58 23.38
N ARG A 9 -15.36 -1.68 24.12
CA ARG A 9 -14.44 -0.67 23.62
C ARG A 9 -13.21 -1.39 23.06
N GLU A 10 -13.20 -1.72 21.77
CA GLU A 10 -11.98 -2.07 21.08
C GLU A 10 -11.19 -0.80 20.76
N ASN A 11 -10.23 -0.55 21.64
CA ASN A 11 -9.30 0.56 21.62
C ASN A 11 -8.12 0.19 20.71
N GLY A 12 -8.37 -0.03 19.41
CA GLY A 12 -7.34 -0.20 18.38
C GLY A 12 -6.72 1.15 17.98
N LYS A 13 -6.23 1.93 18.95
CA LYS A 13 -5.62 3.23 18.68
C LYS A 13 -4.23 3.03 18.09
N ARG A 14 -4.12 3.32 16.79
CA ARG A 14 -2.85 3.62 16.10
C ARG A 14 -1.92 4.41 17.01
N GLY A 15 -0.68 3.93 17.17
CA GLY A 15 0.39 4.72 17.72
C GLY A 15 0.77 5.82 16.72
N TRP A 16 0.32 7.05 16.96
CA TRP A 16 0.78 8.30 16.33
C TRP A 16 2.32 8.50 16.33
N LEU A 17 3.05 7.66 17.06
CA LEU A 17 4.50 7.51 17.00
C LEU A 17 5.03 7.09 15.61
N ARG A 18 4.16 6.65 14.68
CA ARG A 18 4.53 6.21 13.31
C ARG A 18 3.89 7.07 12.20
N GLY A 19 3.96 8.39 12.32
CA GLY A 19 3.70 9.32 11.19
C GLY A 19 2.26 9.77 10.96
N ALA A 20 1.27 9.28 11.73
CA ALA A 20 -0.08 9.85 11.71
C ALA A 20 -0.11 11.23 12.41
N PRO A 21 -0.95 12.19 11.96
CA PRO A 21 -1.07 13.47 12.64
C PRO A 21 -1.42 13.25 14.12
N PRO A 22 -0.70 13.91 15.05
CA PRO A 22 -0.88 13.71 16.48
C PRO A 22 -2.35 13.96 16.85
N PRO A 23 -2.99 13.06 17.63
CA PRO A 23 -4.39 13.20 17.97
C PRO A 23 -4.61 14.52 18.73
N ARG A 24 -5.79 15.14 18.54
CA ARG A 24 -6.07 16.52 18.98
C ARG A 24 -5.75 16.76 20.46
N TRP A 25 -5.94 15.77 21.33
CA TRP A 25 -5.62 15.89 22.76
C TRP A 25 -4.13 16.09 23.03
N VAL A 26 -3.23 15.48 22.24
CA VAL A 26 -1.77 15.68 22.38
C VAL A 26 -1.38 17.10 21.99
N ARG A 27 -1.98 17.63 20.91
CA ARG A 27 -1.70 19.00 20.44
C ARG A 27 -2.06 20.06 21.49
N VAL A 28 -3.06 19.77 22.32
CA VAL A 28 -3.55 20.70 23.35
C VAL A 28 -2.72 20.60 24.65
N LEU A 29 -1.90 19.56 24.84
CA LEU A 29 -1.09 19.40 26.06
C LEU A 29 -0.07 20.54 26.28
N PRO A 30 0.77 20.95 25.31
CA PRO A 30 1.72 22.05 25.52
C PRO A 30 1.08 23.38 25.95
N PRO A 31 0.02 23.89 25.28
CA PRO A 31 -0.59 25.15 25.71
C PRO A 31 -1.36 25.03 27.03
N VAL A 32 -1.99 23.88 27.33
CA VAL A 32 -2.65 23.67 28.63
C VAL A 32 -1.64 23.68 29.76
N LEU A 33 -0.52 22.97 29.61
CA LEU A 33 0.54 22.93 30.62
C LEU A 33 1.11 24.33 30.87
N LEU A 34 1.33 25.11 29.81
CA LEU A 34 1.79 26.49 29.92
C LEU A 34 0.82 27.38 30.71
N VAL A 35 -0.48 27.33 30.39
CA VAL A 35 -1.51 28.12 31.09
C VAL A 35 -1.65 27.71 32.54
N VAL A 36 -1.61 26.40 32.83
CA VAL A 36 -1.70 25.88 34.20
C VAL A 36 -0.52 26.38 35.03
N VAL A 37 0.72 26.23 34.55
CA VAL A 37 1.92 26.66 35.29
C VAL A 37 1.93 28.17 35.54
N CYS A 38 1.62 28.98 34.53
CA CYS A 38 1.52 30.43 34.70
C CYS A 38 0.38 30.84 35.65
N GLY A 39 -0.78 30.18 35.55
CA GLY A 39 -1.94 30.46 36.39
C GLY A 39 -1.74 30.08 37.85
N THR A 40 -1.08 28.95 38.12
CA THR A 40 -0.76 28.52 39.49
C THR A 40 0.21 29.45 40.18
N GLU A 41 1.20 30.00 39.46
CA GLU A 41 2.12 30.99 40.02
C GLU A 41 1.42 32.33 40.30
N LEU A 42 0.64 32.84 39.35
CA LEU A 42 -0.09 34.11 39.52
C LEU A 42 -1.11 34.07 40.68
N ALA A 43 -1.70 32.91 40.94
CA ALA A 43 -2.69 32.74 42.01
C ALA A 43 -2.06 32.48 43.40
N SER A 44 -0.79 32.07 43.45
CA SER A 44 -0.13 31.65 44.69
C SER A 44 0.52 32.83 45.41
N LYS A 45 0.11 33.08 46.66
CA LYS A 45 0.71 34.12 47.52
C LYS A 45 2.08 33.75 48.10
N ARG A 46 2.49 32.48 47.92
CA ARG A 46 3.83 31.96 48.24
C ARG A 46 4.34 31.26 46.98
N PRO A 47 5.55 31.58 46.48
CA PRO A 47 6.07 30.95 45.27
C PRO A 47 6.23 29.44 45.51
N VAL A 48 5.70 28.64 44.58
CA VAL A 48 5.84 27.18 44.60
C VAL A 48 6.93 26.84 43.60
N ASP A 49 7.86 25.95 43.96
CA ASP A 49 8.95 25.59 43.06
C ASP A 49 8.48 24.61 41.96
N ILE A 50 7.76 25.13 40.96
CA ILE A 50 7.23 24.36 39.82
C ILE A 50 7.84 24.77 38.47
N GLY A 51 8.88 25.60 38.49
CA GLY A 51 9.58 26.08 37.29
C GLY A 51 10.14 24.94 36.42
N PHE A 52 10.56 23.84 37.05
CA PHE A 52 11.06 22.64 36.37
C PHE A 52 10.05 22.03 35.36
N LEU A 53 8.73 22.21 35.58
CA LEU A 53 7.69 21.70 34.67
C LEU A 53 7.68 22.41 33.31
N LEU A 54 8.22 23.62 33.23
CA LEU A 54 8.32 24.35 31.96
C LEU A 54 9.27 23.65 30.96
N GLY A 55 10.26 22.90 31.45
CA GLY A 55 11.14 22.08 30.60
C GLY A 55 10.42 20.96 29.84
N VAL A 56 9.23 20.55 30.30
CA VAL A 56 8.42 19.51 29.65
C VAL A 56 7.64 20.06 28.43
N ILE A 57 7.45 21.38 28.35
CA ILE A 57 6.63 21.99 27.29
C ILE A 57 7.29 21.85 25.91
N PRO A 58 8.59 22.19 25.70
CA PRO A 58 9.24 22.01 24.41
C PRO A 58 9.30 20.54 23.98
N SER A 59 9.53 19.62 24.92
CA SER A 59 9.59 18.18 24.62
C SER A 59 8.23 17.60 24.22
N LEU A 60 7.12 18.05 24.83
CA LEU A 60 5.77 17.75 24.36
C LEU A 60 5.46 18.40 23.00
N ALA A 61 6.02 19.58 22.73
CA ALA A 61 5.85 20.26 21.45
C ALA A 61 6.50 19.49 20.28
N VAL A 62 7.66 18.84 20.49
CA VAL A 62 8.31 17.94 19.50
C VAL A 62 7.35 16.87 18.99
N LEU A 63 6.49 16.38 19.88
CA LEU A 63 5.57 15.30 19.54
C LEU A 63 4.45 15.77 18.62
N SER A 64 4.03 17.03 18.77
CA SER A 64 2.81 17.56 18.16
C SER A 64 3.02 18.53 17.00
N TYR A 65 4.17 19.19 16.97
CA TYR A 65 4.43 20.35 16.13
C TYR A 65 5.78 20.27 15.42
N GLY A 66 5.94 21.05 14.35
CA GLY A 66 7.20 21.15 13.63
C GLY A 66 8.29 21.94 14.38
N PRO A 67 9.49 22.03 13.80
CA PRO A 67 10.65 22.66 14.44
C PRO A 67 10.44 24.13 14.82
N LEU A 68 9.77 24.90 13.94
CA LEU A 68 9.51 26.33 14.18
C LEU A 68 8.62 26.57 15.41
N VAL A 69 7.54 25.80 15.54
CA VAL A 69 6.61 25.93 16.66
C VAL A 69 7.23 25.38 17.96
N THR A 70 8.03 24.31 17.87
CA THR A 70 8.80 23.79 19.02
C THR A 70 9.81 24.83 19.51
N ALA A 71 10.50 25.52 18.58
CA ALA A 71 11.40 26.61 18.92
C ALA A 71 10.67 27.79 19.56
N LEU A 72 9.47 28.13 19.06
CA LEU A 72 8.63 29.17 19.69
C LEU A 72 8.29 28.82 21.14
N TYR A 73 7.88 27.58 21.42
CA TYR A 73 7.63 27.14 22.80
C TYR A 73 8.90 27.21 23.67
N GLY A 74 10.06 26.83 23.12
CA GLY A 74 11.35 27.00 23.80
C GLY A 74 11.65 28.45 24.16
N VAL A 75 11.48 29.38 23.21
CA VAL A 75 11.68 30.82 23.44
C VAL A 75 10.70 31.37 24.48
N VAL A 76 9.42 31.00 24.40
CA VAL A 76 8.40 31.45 25.36
C VAL A 76 8.73 30.95 26.77
N VAL A 77 9.13 29.68 26.92
CA VAL A 77 9.54 29.11 28.21
C VAL A 77 10.74 29.85 28.78
N VAL A 78 11.77 30.10 27.98
CA VAL A 78 12.97 30.84 28.43
C VAL A 78 12.62 32.28 28.80
N ALA A 79 11.75 32.95 28.02
CA ALA A 79 11.30 34.30 28.34
C ALA A 79 10.53 34.35 29.67
N LEU A 80 9.63 33.39 29.93
CA LEU A 80 8.89 33.30 31.19
C LEU A 80 9.80 33.10 32.41
N LEU A 81 10.90 32.36 32.25
CA LEU A 81 11.92 32.20 33.31
C LEU A 81 12.71 33.49 33.58
N VAL A 82 12.89 34.35 32.58
CA VAL A 82 13.66 35.60 32.71
C VAL A 82 12.79 36.76 33.20
N VAL A 83 11.48 36.75 32.93
CA VAL A 83 10.56 37.83 33.31
C VAL A 83 10.35 37.84 34.84
N PRO A 84 10.74 38.93 35.55
CA PRO A 84 10.70 39.00 37.01
C PRO A 84 9.30 38.90 37.62
N VAL A 85 8.25 39.20 36.82
CA VAL A 85 6.85 39.19 37.25
C VAL A 85 6.38 37.81 37.70
N PHE A 86 6.93 36.74 37.12
CA PHE A 86 6.51 35.37 37.41
C PHE A 86 7.32 34.70 38.53
N GLN A 87 8.41 35.30 39.01
CA GLN A 87 9.31 34.76 40.05
C GLN A 87 9.78 33.29 39.84
N LEU A 88 9.73 32.77 38.62
CA LEU A 88 10.03 31.38 38.25
C LEU A 88 11.53 30.98 38.34
N ASN A 89 12.40 31.82 38.92
CA ASN A 89 13.86 31.74 38.77
C ASN A 89 14.66 31.78 40.09
N HIS A 90 14.09 31.45 41.25
CA HIS A 90 14.81 31.41 42.54
C HIS A 90 14.46 30.18 43.43
N PRO A 91 15.43 29.44 44.03
CA PRO A 91 16.86 29.31 43.71
C PRO A 91 17.29 27.87 43.36
N GLY A 92 17.94 27.74 42.21
CA GLY A 92 18.75 26.58 41.85
C GLY A 92 19.35 26.84 40.47
N ASN A 93 20.64 27.15 40.38
CA ASN A 93 21.35 27.45 39.12
C ASN A 93 21.34 26.28 38.11
N THR A 94 20.69 25.18 38.48
CA THR A 94 20.48 23.94 37.73
C THR A 94 19.19 23.98 36.90
N ASP A 95 18.21 24.84 37.17
CA ASP A 95 16.91 24.80 36.48
C ASP A 95 16.90 25.57 35.16
N LEU A 96 17.47 26.78 35.11
CA LEU A 96 17.52 27.57 33.86
C LEU A 96 18.40 26.89 32.82
N LEU A 97 19.59 26.42 33.21
CA LEU A 97 20.51 25.71 32.31
C LEU A 97 19.91 24.39 31.81
N THR A 98 19.27 23.61 32.70
CA THR A 98 18.59 22.37 32.31
C THR A 98 17.42 22.64 31.36
N ILE A 99 16.58 23.65 31.62
CA ILE A 99 15.43 23.97 30.77
C ILE A 99 15.87 24.50 29.40
N VAL A 100 16.87 25.39 29.36
CA VAL A 100 17.46 25.88 28.10
C VAL A 100 18.06 24.71 27.31
N PHE A 101 18.76 23.80 27.98
CA PHE A 101 19.33 22.60 27.34
C PHE A 101 18.23 21.68 26.80
N ILE A 102 17.18 21.39 27.57
CA ILE A 102 16.03 20.57 27.13
C ILE A 102 15.30 21.24 25.96
N ALA A 103 15.11 22.57 25.98
CA ALA A 103 14.51 23.31 24.89
C ALA A 103 15.36 23.22 23.61
N GLY A 104 16.68 23.43 23.72
CA GLY A 104 17.61 23.28 22.61
C GLY A 104 17.63 21.86 22.03
N LEU A 105 17.71 20.85 22.89
CA LEU A 105 17.66 19.44 22.49
C LEU A 105 16.32 19.08 21.83
N SER A 106 15.21 19.63 22.33
CA SER A 106 13.88 19.45 21.74
C SER A 106 13.79 20.03 20.34
N VAL A 107 14.36 21.22 20.10
CA VAL A 107 14.43 21.81 18.76
C VAL A 107 15.29 20.96 17.82
N ILE A 108 16.47 20.51 18.27
CA ILE A 108 17.34 19.62 17.48
C ILE A 108 16.61 18.31 17.16
N LEU A 109 15.94 17.70 18.12
CA LEU A 109 15.16 16.48 17.92
C LEU A 109 14.00 16.69 16.95
N SER A 110 13.31 17.83 17.05
CA SER A 110 12.24 18.21 16.11
C SER A 110 12.78 18.41 14.69
N LEU A 111 13.97 19.03 14.53
CA LEU A 111 14.64 19.17 13.24
C LEU A 111 15.03 17.81 12.64
N VAL A 112 15.65 16.93 13.43
CA VAL A 112 16.03 15.58 12.98
C VAL A 112 14.80 14.76 12.60
N ARG A 113 13.74 14.81 13.41
CA ARG A 113 12.46 14.17 13.11
C ARG A 113 11.86 14.71 11.82
N SER A 114 11.78 16.03 11.67
CA SER A 114 11.22 16.68 10.49
C SER A 114 12.00 16.36 9.22
N ARG A 115 13.34 16.21 9.30
CA ARG A 115 14.17 15.77 8.18
C ARG A 115 13.88 14.30 7.82
N ARG A 116 13.85 13.40 8.82
CA ARG A 116 13.48 11.98 8.60
C ARG A 116 12.10 11.82 7.97
N ASP A 117 11.12 12.58 8.44
CA ASP A 117 9.76 12.56 7.88
C ASP A 117 9.75 13.08 6.43
N ALA A 118 10.55 14.11 6.10
CA ALA A 118 10.67 14.63 4.73
C ALA A 118 11.41 13.67 3.77
N ASP A 119 12.44 12.97 4.27
CA ASP A 119 13.17 11.96 3.49
C ASP A 119 12.24 10.78 3.13
N LEU A 120 11.37 10.35 4.06
CA LEU A 120 10.38 9.29 3.80
C LEU A 120 9.36 9.67 2.71
N VAL A 121 8.88 10.92 2.69
CA VAL A 121 7.95 11.41 1.65
C VAL A 121 8.63 11.46 0.28
N THR A 122 9.90 11.87 0.24
CA THR A 122 10.68 11.97 -1.00
C THR A 122 10.96 10.60 -1.59
N VAL A 123 11.40 9.63 -0.76
CA VAL A 123 11.64 8.25 -1.20
C VAL A 123 10.36 7.62 -1.73
N ARG A 124 9.21 7.82 -1.05
CA ARG A 124 7.91 7.32 -1.52
C ARG A 124 7.56 7.84 -2.91
N THR A 125 7.69 9.15 -3.11
CA THR A 125 7.32 9.80 -4.39
C THR A 125 8.21 9.33 -5.54
N VAL A 126 9.53 9.21 -5.30
CA VAL A 126 10.48 8.72 -6.32
C VAL A 126 10.19 7.27 -6.67
N ALA A 127 9.89 6.45 -5.67
CA ALA A 127 9.70 5.04 -5.85
C ALA A 127 8.32 4.77 -6.52
N GLU A 128 7.25 5.50 -6.18
CA GLU A 128 5.97 5.47 -6.90
C GLU A 128 6.15 5.89 -8.37
N ALA A 129 6.90 6.96 -8.63
CA ALA A 129 7.23 7.39 -10.00
C ALA A 129 8.05 6.34 -10.77
N ALA A 130 8.99 5.67 -10.10
CA ALA A 130 9.78 4.60 -10.70
C ALA A 130 8.91 3.37 -11.04
N GLN A 131 7.97 3.00 -10.17
CA GLN A 131 7.04 1.91 -10.46
C GLN A 131 6.12 2.24 -11.64
N LEU A 132 5.58 3.46 -11.69
CA LEU A 132 4.78 3.93 -12.81
C LEU A 132 5.61 4.04 -14.11
N ALA A 133 6.92 4.24 -14.03
CA ALA A 133 7.80 4.20 -15.20
C ALA A 133 8.05 2.76 -15.70
N VAL A 134 7.95 1.77 -14.81
CA VAL A 134 8.14 0.34 -15.14
C VAL A 134 6.85 -0.31 -15.62
N LEU A 135 5.69 0.11 -15.11
CA LEU A 135 4.38 -0.33 -15.58
C LEU A 135 4.00 0.46 -16.85
N PRO A 136 4.15 -0.11 -18.06
CA PRO A 136 3.77 0.59 -19.27
C PRO A 136 2.28 0.93 -19.24
N PRO A 137 1.87 2.08 -19.83
CA PRO A 137 0.45 2.41 -19.92
C PRO A 137 -0.26 1.30 -20.70
N LEU A 138 -1.23 0.66 -20.05
CA LEU A 138 -2.00 -0.41 -20.66
C LEU A 138 -2.78 0.15 -21.85
N PRO A 139 -2.53 -0.34 -23.08
CA PRO A 139 -3.31 0.10 -24.24
C PRO A 139 -4.78 -0.30 -24.07
N GLU A 140 -5.71 0.49 -24.63
CA GLU A 140 -7.15 0.19 -24.55
C GLU A 140 -7.50 -1.19 -25.13
N SER A 141 -6.71 -1.66 -26.11
CA SER A 141 -6.83 -3.00 -26.68
C SER A 141 -5.49 -3.51 -27.19
N VAL A 142 -5.31 -4.83 -27.07
CA VAL A 142 -4.18 -5.60 -27.63
C VAL A 142 -4.77 -6.73 -28.46
N GLY A 143 -4.55 -6.71 -29.77
CA GLY A 143 -5.24 -7.61 -30.69
C GLY A 143 -6.76 -7.53 -30.52
N LEU A 144 -7.41 -8.69 -30.34
CA LEU A 144 -8.84 -8.78 -30.10
C LEU A 144 -9.24 -8.61 -28.63
N VAL A 145 -8.33 -8.28 -27.72
CA VAL A 145 -8.61 -8.17 -26.27
C VAL A 145 -8.63 -6.71 -25.87
N ARG A 146 -9.77 -6.21 -25.37
CA ARG A 146 -9.84 -4.90 -24.71
C ARG A 146 -9.33 -5.01 -23.28
N CYS A 147 -8.53 -4.05 -22.85
CA CYS A 147 -7.83 -4.08 -21.57
C CYS A 147 -8.20 -2.86 -20.73
N VAL A 148 -8.52 -3.09 -19.45
CA VAL A 148 -8.70 -2.02 -18.45
C VAL A 148 -7.96 -2.42 -17.19
N GLY A 149 -6.99 -1.61 -16.79
CA GLY A 149 -6.19 -1.82 -15.59
C GLY A 149 -6.40 -0.70 -14.58
N LEU A 150 -6.39 -1.05 -13.29
CA LEU A 150 -6.37 -0.09 -12.18
C LEU A 150 -5.32 -0.53 -11.19
N TYR A 151 -4.39 0.37 -10.87
CA TYR A 151 -3.38 0.19 -9.83
C TYR A 151 -3.52 1.26 -8.75
N ARG A 152 -3.50 0.86 -7.48
CA ARG A 152 -3.56 1.76 -6.32
C ARG A 152 -2.57 1.30 -5.27
N ALA A 153 -1.57 2.14 -5.00
CA ALA A 153 -0.59 1.88 -3.95
C ALA A 153 -1.18 2.03 -2.54
N ALA A 154 -0.77 1.19 -1.61
CA ALA A 154 -1.16 1.22 -0.21
C ALA A 154 -0.69 2.51 0.48
N GLN A 155 -1.55 3.12 1.29
CA GLN A 155 -1.19 4.41 1.91
C GLN A 155 -0.27 4.31 3.13
N ARG A 156 -0.11 3.14 3.76
CA ARG A 156 0.27 3.09 5.18
C ARG A 156 1.63 2.48 5.53
N GLU A 157 2.17 1.54 4.78
CA GLU A 157 3.32 0.76 5.26
C GLU A 157 4.37 0.47 4.18
N THR A 158 4.01 0.45 2.90
CA THR A 158 4.90 0.20 1.78
C THR A 158 5.23 1.52 1.05
N LEU A 159 6.51 1.75 0.75
CA LEU A 159 6.93 2.90 -0.05
C LEU A 159 6.45 2.77 -1.50
N VAL A 160 6.35 1.53 -1.99
CA VAL A 160 5.98 1.08 -3.35
C VAL A 160 5.58 -0.39 -3.30
N GLY A 161 4.63 -0.78 -4.17
CA GLY A 161 4.17 -2.15 -4.29
C GLY A 161 4.97 -3.09 -5.17
N GLY A 162 4.78 -4.38 -4.90
CA GLY A 162 5.28 -5.50 -5.70
C GLY A 162 4.37 -5.90 -6.86
N ASP A 163 3.13 -5.40 -6.86
CA ASP A 163 2.13 -5.65 -7.88
C ASP A 163 2.57 -5.22 -9.29
N PHE A 164 2.35 -6.09 -10.28
CA PHE A 164 2.61 -5.83 -11.68
C PHE A 164 1.62 -6.52 -12.61
N PHE A 165 1.41 -5.92 -13.79
CA PHE A 165 0.64 -6.52 -14.86
C PHE A 165 1.05 -5.96 -16.22
N ASP A 166 0.85 -6.74 -17.28
CA ASP A 166 1.01 -6.29 -18.66
C ASP A 166 0.22 -7.18 -19.63
N VAL A 167 -0.07 -6.66 -20.82
CA VAL A 167 -0.76 -7.39 -21.90
C VAL A 167 -0.05 -7.10 -23.21
N ARG A 168 0.35 -8.15 -23.94
CA ARG A 168 1.14 -8.05 -25.17
C ARG A 168 0.59 -8.97 -26.26
N ASP A 169 0.64 -8.47 -27.48
CA ASP A 169 0.40 -9.27 -28.67
C ASP A 169 1.70 -9.98 -29.07
N GLY A 170 1.57 -11.15 -29.68
CA GLY A 170 2.72 -11.96 -30.06
C GLY A 170 2.37 -13.04 -31.09
N PRO A 171 3.38 -13.78 -31.59
CA PRO A 171 3.18 -14.79 -32.63
C PRO A 171 2.22 -15.92 -32.24
N PHE A 172 1.96 -16.09 -30.94
CA PHE A 172 1.15 -17.17 -30.38
C PHE A 172 -0.19 -16.68 -29.82
N GLY A 173 -0.56 -15.42 -30.09
CA GLY A 173 -1.77 -14.78 -29.60
C GLY A 173 -1.48 -13.73 -28.53
N VAL A 174 -2.55 -13.14 -28.00
CA VAL A 174 -2.47 -12.12 -26.96
C VAL A 174 -2.19 -12.78 -25.62
N ARG A 175 -1.14 -12.35 -24.94
CA ARG A 175 -0.77 -12.85 -23.62
C ARG A 175 -0.85 -11.75 -22.57
N ALA A 176 -1.25 -12.14 -21.36
CA ALA A 176 -1.29 -11.25 -20.22
C ALA A 176 -0.54 -11.88 -19.05
N VAL A 177 0.04 -11.04 -18.20
CA VAL A 177 0.59 -11.43 -16.91
C VAL A 177 0.06 -10.50 -15.84
N MET A 178 -0.23 -11.04 -14.67
CA MET A 178 -0.48 -10.29 -13.45
C MET A 178 0.19 -11.02 -12.30
N GLY A 179 0.80 -10.30 -11.37
CA GLY A 179 1.50 -10.91 -10.27
C GLY A 179 1.84 -9.92 -9.18
N ASP A 180 2.33 -10.45 -8.07
CA ASP A 180 2.85 -9.69 -6.94
C ASP A 180 4.21 -10.22 -6.53
N VAL A 181 5.18 -9.32 -6.39
CA VAL A 181 6.52 -9.63 -5.91
C VAL A 181 6.55 -9.52 -4.40
N GLN A 182 7.02 -10.57 -3.73
CA GLN A 182 7.20 -10.52 -2.29
C GLN A 182 8.26 -9.46 -1.91
N GLY A 183 7.84 -8.52 -1.07
CA GLY A 183 8.66 -7.42 -0.60
C GLY A 183 8.16 -6.08 -1.13
N HIS A 184 8.63 -5.00 -0.52
CA HIS A 184 8.12 -3.66 -0.79
C HIS A 184 9.23 -2.63 -0.96
N GLY A 185 8.90 -1.52 -1.63
CA GLY A 185 9.83 -0.41 -1.85
C GLY A 185 10.69 -0.57 -3.09
N LEU A 186 11.82 0.13 -3.13
CA LEU A 186 12.58 0.32 -4.37
C LEU A 186 13.21 -0.98 -4.93
N SER A 187 13.49 -1.96 -4.08
CA SER A 187 13.99 -3.28 -4.53
C SER A 187 12.93 -4.05 -5.32
N ALA A 188 11.65 -3.94 -4.95
CA ALA A 188 10.55 -4.60 -5.65
C ALA A 188 10.39 -4.06 -7.09
N VAL A 189 10.59 -2.75 -7.30
CA VAL A 189 10.53 -2.12 -8.63
C VAL A 189 11.52 -2.74 -9.60
N GLY A 190 12.76 -3.01 -9.16
CA GLY A 190 13.78 -3.65 -9.98
C GLY A 190 13.39 -5.08 -10.38
N THR A 191 12.81 -5.83 -9.45
CA THR A 191 12.30 -7.19 -9.69
C THR A 191 11.12 -7.18 -10.65
N VAL A 192 10.17 -6.26 -10.49
CA VAL A 192 9.04 -6.07 -11.41
C VAL A 192 9.53 -5.76 -12.83
N ALA A 193 10.47 -4.83 -12.98
CA ALA A 193 11.04 -4.47 -14.29
C ALA A 193 11.71 -5.69 -14.95
N SER A 194 12.42 -6.48 -14.14
CA SER A 194 13.08 -7.70 -14.57
C SER A 194 12.09 -8.78 -15.05
N LEU A 195 11.01 -8.99 -14.30
CA LEU A 195 9.95 -9.95 -14.64
C LEU A 195 9.18 -9.51 -15.89
N LEU A 196 8.82 -8.23 -16.01
CA LEU A 196 8.18 -7.70 -17.21
C LEU A 196 9.08 -7.81 -18.44
N GLY A 197 10.38 -7.52 -18.31
CA GLY A 197 11.33 -7.74 -19.41
C GLY A 197 11.42 -9.19 -19.84
N ALA A 198 11.48 -10.14 -18.88
CA ALA A 198 11.45 -11.57 -19.19
C ALA A 198 10.12 -12.00 -19.82
N PHE A 199 9.00 -11.42 -19.38
CA PHE A 199 7.69 -11.63 -19.99
C PHE A 199 7.69 -11.17 -21.44
N HIS A 200 8.16 -9.95 -21.74
CA HIS A 200 8.17 -9.39 -23.10
C HIS A 200 8.94 -10.27 -24.08
N GLU A 201 10.15 -10.72 -23.72
CA GLU A 201 10.94 -11.63 -24.56
C GLU A 201 10.24 -12.99 -24.71
N SER A 202 9.69 -13.53 -23.63
CA SER A 202 9.01 -14.83 -23.66
C SER A 202 7.72 -14.84 -24.51
N VAL A 203 7.03 -13.70 -24.61
CA VAL A 203 5.85 -13.53 -25.49
C VAL A 203 6.23 -13.73 -26.95
N LEU A 204 7.43 -13.31 -27.35
CA LEU A 204 7.94 -13.45 -28.71
C LEU A 204 8.50 -14.86 -28.97
N ASP A 205 9.27 -15.39 -28.02
CA ASP A 205 10.09 -16.58 -28.25
C ASP A 205 9.43 -17.92 -27.87
N GLN A 206 8.56 -17.93 -26.87
CA GLN A 206 8.05 -19.17 -26.28
C GLN A 206 6.67 -19.52 -26.84
N ARG A 207 6.53 -20.71 -27.43
CA ARG A 207 5.23 -21.18 -27.92
C ARG A 207 4.28 -21.64 -26.81
N ASP A 208 4.80 -22.26 -25.76
CA ASP A 208 3.97 -22.78 -24.67
C ASP A 208 3.88 -21.80 -23.49
N LEU A 209 2.71 -21.74 -22.87
CA LEU A 209 2.40 -20.86 -21.76
C LEU A 209 3.17 -21.26 -20.48
N THR A 210 3.40 -22.56 -20.30
CA THR A 210 4.24 -23.09 -19.21
C THR A 210 5.69 -22.66 -19.35
N GLU A 211 6.22 -22.62 -20.58
CA GLU A 211 7.58 -22.12 -20.85
C GLU A 211 7.72 -20.63 -20.58
N VAL A 212 6.67 -19.83 -20.83
CA VAL A 212 6.63 -18.42 -20.39
C VAL A 212 6.79 -18.34 -18.88
N ALA A 213 5.99 -19.08 -18.11
CA ALA A 213 6.09 -19.11 -16.66
C ALA A 213 7.47 -19.62 -16.18
N ALA A 214 8.06 -20.61 -16.86
CA ALA A 214 9.40 -21.12 -16.57
C ALA A 214 10.48 -20.06 -16.78
N ARG A 215 10.33 -19.20 -17.80
CA ARG A 215 11.26 -18.08 -18.06
C ARG A 215 11.18 -17.03 -16.96
N LEU A 216 9.98 -16.73 -16.46
CA LEU A 216 9.79 -15.82 -15.33
C LEU A 216 10.41 -16.39 -14.05
N ASP A 217 10.16 -17.67 -13.75
CA ASP A 217 10.76 -18.37 -12.60
C ASP A 217 12.29 -18.33 -12.65
N ARG A 218 12.86 -18.72 -13.80
CA ARG A 218 14.31 -18.69 -14.02
C ARG A 218 14.88 -17.29 -13.86
N ARG A 219 14.19 -16.25 -14.35
CA ARG A 219 14.66 -14.87 -14.22
C ARG A 219 14.78 -14.49 -12.74
N LEU A 220 13.78 -14.84 -11.94
CA LEU A 220 13.74 -14.51 -10.52
C LEU A 220 14.80 -15.27 -9.72
N ILE A 221 15.04 -16.55 -10.03
CA ILE A 221 16.14 -17.34 -9.45
C ILE A 221 17.51 -16.71 -9.73
N VAL A 222 17.72 -16.20 -10.95
CA VAL A 222 18.98 -15.52 -11.30
C VAL A 222 19.12 -14.22 -10.51
N ASP A 223 18.06 -13.45 -10.34
CA ASP A 223 18.12 -12.19 -9.60
C ASP A 223 18.29 -12.39 -8.09
N SER A 224 17.67 -13.42 -7.51
CA SER A 224 17.86 -13.77 -6.10
C SER A 224 19.30 -14.19 -5.79
N SER A 225 19.94 -14.92 -6.70
CA SER A 225 21.35 -15.34 -6.55
C SER A 225 22.35 -14.18 -6.45
N ARG A 226 21.99 -12.99 -6.92
CA ARG A 226 22.84 -11.79 -6.92
C ARG A 226 22.66 -10.91 -5.69
N THR A 227 21.68 -11.22 -4.85
CA THR A 227 21.31 -10.42 -3.68
C THR A 227 21.58 -11.23 -2.43
N GLU A 228 22.67 -10.92 -1.72
CA GLU A 228 22.94 -11.55 -0.42
C GLU A 228 21.77 -11.24 0.53
N HIS A 229 21.05 -12.27 0.98
CA HIS A 229 19.94 -12.25 1.96
C HIS A 229 18.51 -11.97 1.46
N ALA A 230 18.22 -12.02 0.15
CA ALA A 230 16.83 -11.90 -0.34
C ALA A 230 16.31 -13.22 -0.93
N GLU A 231 15.37 -13.87 -0.23
CA GLU A 231 14.46 -14.83 -0.87
C GLU A 231 13.49 -14.01 -1.72
N LEU A 232 13.81 -13.78 -2.99
CA LEU A 232 12.91 -13.12 -3.94
C LEU A 232 11.99 -14.17 -4.54
N PHE A 233 10.71 -14.11 -4.18
CA PHE A 233 9.66 -14.87 -4.87
C PHE A 233 8.54 -13.95 -5.33
N ALA A 234 7.75 -14.43 -6.29
CA ALA A 234 6.60 -13.69 -6.80
C ALA A 234 5.45 -14.65 -7.09
N THR A 235 4.23 -14.21 -6.81
CA THR A 235 3.04 -14.86 -7.38
C THR A 235 2.82 -14.36 -8.79
N ALA A 236 2.34 -15.22 -9.69
CA ALA A 236 1.96 -14.78 -11.03
C ALA A 236 0.81 -15.62 -11.60
N LEU A 237 -0.01 -14.98 -12.41
CA LEU A 237 -1.00 -15.58 -13.27
C LEU A 237 -0.67 -15.18 -14.71
N VAL A 238 -0.43 -16.17 -15.57
CA VAL A 238 -0.14 -15.96 -16.98
C VAL A 238 -1.30 -16.46 -17.81
N LEU A 239 -1.74 -15.67 -18.79
CA LEU A 239 -2.88 -15.95 -19.66
C LEU A 239 -2.45 -15.85 -21.12
N GLU A 240 -3.07 -16.66 -21.96
CA GLU A 240 -2.94 -16.65 -23.42
C GLU A 240 -4.32 -16.78 -24.04
N PHE A 241 -4.72 -15.77 -24.80
CA PHE A 241 -5.90 -15.82 -25.65
C PHE A 241 -5.54 -16.43 -27.00
N SER A 242 -6.41 -17.29 -27.52
CA SER A 242 -6.29 -17.74 -28.90
C SER A 242 -6.36 -16.57 -29.87
N ALA A 243 -5.87 -16.75 -31.10
CA ALA A 243 -5.87 -15.69 -32.12
C ALA A 243 -7.28 -15.12 -32.40
N ALA A 244 -8.33 -15.93 -32.25
CA ALA A 244 -9.73 -15.53 -32.40
C ALA A 244 -10.38 -15.03 -31.09
N ALA A 245 -9.64 -15.02 -29.98
CA ALA A 245 -10.10 -14.69 -28.63
C ALA A 245 -11.32 -15.52 -28.14
N GLU A 246 -11.50 -16.73 -28.67
CA GLU A 246 -12.58 -17.65 -28.30
C GLU A 246 -12.21 -18.55 -27.13
N THR A 247 -10.92 -18.67 -26.82
CA THR A 247 -10.43 -19.46 -25.70
C THR A 247 -9.34 -18.71 -24.96
N VAL A 248 -9.28 -18.90 -23.65
CA VAL A 248 -8.18 -18.46 -22.82
C VAL A 248 -7.52 -19.67 -22.17
N ARG A 249 -6.20 -19.75 -22.25
CA ARG A 249 -5.35 -20.67 -21.51
C ARG A 249 -4.74 -19.90 -20.36
N MET A 250 -4.70 -20.48 -19.17
CA MET A 250 -4.15 -19.82 -17.98
C MET A 250 -3.31 -20.79 -17.16
N THR A 251 -2.29 -20.27 -16.49
CA THR A 251 -1.49 -21.03 -15.54
C THR A 251 -1.16 -20.15 -14.34
N SER A 252 -1.36 -20.68 -13.12
CA SER A 252 -1.11 -19.96 -11.87
C SER A 252 0.18 -20.45 -11.23
N CYS A 253 1.03 -19.49 -10.84
CA CYS A 253 2.22 -19.64 -10.03
C CYS A 253 1.94 -19.03 -8.65
N GLY A 254 0.96 -19.58 -7.93
CA GLY A 254 0.59 -19.16 -6.58
C GLY A 254 -0.26 -17.88 -6.48
N HIS A 255 -0.74 -17.35 -7.61
CA HIS A 255 -1.55 -16.13 -7.62
C HIS A 255 -3.05 -16.44 -7.39
N PRO A 256 -3.84 -15.51 -6.80
CA PRO A 256 -5.28 -15.67 -6.63
C PRO A 256 -6.03 -16.03 -7.91
N HIS A 257 -7.14 -16.76 -7.76
CA HIS A 257 -7.94 -17.22 -8.89
C HIS A 257 -8.59 -16.05 -9.65
N PRO A 258 -8.58 -16.08 -10.99
CA PRO A 258 -9.31 -15.11 -11.78
C PRO A 258 -10.81 -15.40 -11.79
N TYR A 259 -11.61 -14.40 -12.12
CA TYR A 259 -13.06 -14.51 -12.23
C TYR A 259 -13.51 -14.36 -13.68
N LEU A 260 -14.38 -15.25 -14.13
CA LEU A 260 -15.13 -15.11 -15.37
C LEU A 260 -16.45 -14.40 -15.09
N LEU A 261 -16.65 -13.24 -15.73
CA LEU A 261 -17.92 -12.53 -15.71
C LEU A 261 -18.72 -12.96 -16.94
N ARG A 262 -19.78 -13.76 -16.72
CA ARG A 262 -20.67 -14.28 -17.76
C ARG A 262 -22.12 -14.07 -17.36
N GLY A 263 -22.92 -13.49 -18.27
CA GLY A 263 -24.35 -13.32 -18.06
C GLY A 263 -24.72 -12.56 -16.78
N GLY A 264 -23.91 -11.59 -16.36
CA GLY A 264 -24.12 -10.81 -15.14
C GLY A 264 -23.78 -11.53 -13.84
N LYS A 265 -23.05 -12.65 -13.90
CA LYS A 265 -22.55 -13.38 -12.74
C LYS A 265 -21.05 -13.51 -12.79
N ALA A 266 -20.42 -13.51 -11.62
CA ALA A 266 -19.00 -13.81 -11.48
C ALA A 266 -18.80 -15.28 -11.10
N PHE A 267 -17.94 -15.97 -11.83
CA PHE A 267 -17.55 -17.35 -11.58
C PHE A 267 -16.05 -17.40 -11.32
N GLU A 268 -15.65 -17.82 -10.13
CA GLU A 268 -14.24 -18.05 -9.82
C GLU A 268 -13.72 -19.22 -10.65
N LEU A 269 -12.61 -19.02 -11.34
CA LEU A 269 -11.95 -20.02 -12.16
C LEU A 269 -10.90 -20.73 -11.32
N ASP A 270 -11.29 -21.87 -10.73
CA ASP A 270 -10.41 -22.73 -9.93
C ASP A 270 -9.16 -23.22 -10.71
N LEU A 271 -8.00 -22.62 -10.44
CA LEU A 271 -6.74 -23.02 -11.05
C LEU A 271 -5.96 -23.90 -10.08
N GLU A 272 -5.43 -25.02 -10.56
CA GLU A 272 -4.51 -25.80 -9.73
C GLU A 272 -3.31 -24.92 -9.36
N PRO A 273 -3.08 -24.66 -8.05
CA PRO A 273 -2.07 -23.70 -7.64
C PRO A 273 -0.68 -24.25 -7.91
N GLY A 274 0.06 -23.61 -8.81
CA GLY A 274 1.49 -23.83 -8.98
C GLY A 274 2.30 -23.18 -7.85
N ALA A 275 3.56 -23.57 -7.71
CA ALA A 275 4.47 -22.91 -6.79
C ALA A 275 4.71 -21.44 -7.21
N PRO A 276 4.88 -20.51 -6.26
CA PRO A 276 5.38 -19.17 -6.55
C PRO A 276 6.69 -19.21 -7.32
N LEU A 277 6.88 -18.22 -8.19
CA LEU A 277 8.11 -18.03 -8.97
C LEU A 277 9.29 -17.78 -8.03
N GLY A 278 10.49 -18.20 -8.41
CA GLY A 278 11.74 -17.89 -7.69
C GLY A 278 12.13 -18.90 -6.61
N LEU A 279 11.24 -19.83 -6.27
CA LEU A 279 11.48 -20.85 -5.23
C LEU A 279 12.18 -22.12 -5.75
N GLY A 280 12.43 -22.22 -7.06
CA GLY A 280 13.13 -23.38 -7.65
C GLY A 280 12.30 -24.67 -7.72
N PHE A 281 10.99 -24.61 -7.44
CA PHE A 281 10.09 -25.76 -7.50
C PHE A 281 9.48 -26.00 -8.88
N PHE A 282 9.69 -25.10 -9.85
CA PHE A 282 9.05 -25.17 -11.17
C PHE A 282 9.32 -26.48 -11.91
N GLY A 283 10.57 -26.98 -11.85
CA GLY A 283 10.94 -28.26 -12.48
C GLY A 283 10.42 -29.50 -11.76
N LEU A 284 9.97 -29.37 -10.51
CA LEU A 284 9.44 -30.48 -9.70
C LEU A 284 7.91 -30.59 -9.80
N SER A 285 7.24 -29.45 -9.97
CA SER A 285 5.79 -29.38 -10.14
C SER A 285 5.47 -28.28 -11.16
N PRO A 286 5.53 -28.60 -12.47
CA PRO A 286 5.21 -27.63 -13.50
C PRO A 286 3.75 -27.21 -13.37
N PRO A 287 3.44 -25.91 -13.47
CA PRO A 287 2.09 -25.41 -13.26
C PRO A 287 1.18 -25.92 -14.38
N ARG A 288 -0.03 -26.33 -14.02
CA ARG A 288 -0.99 -26.86 -15.00
C ARG A 288 -1.62 -25.72 -15.79
N VAL A 289 -1.93 -26.01 -17.04
CA VAL A 289 -2.67 -25.09 -17.91
C VAL A 289 -4.15 -25.45 -17.88
N ARG A 290 -5.00 -24.49 -17.49
CA ARG A 290 -6.45 -24.59 -17.63
C ARG A 290 -6.88 -23.83 -18.87
N THR A 291 -7.72 -24.46 -19.69
CA THR A 291 -8.34 -23.82 -20.86
C THR A 291 -9.82 -23.55 -20.58
N VAL A 292 -10.28 -22.35 -20.92
CA VAL A 292 -11.68 -21.93 -20.79
C VAL A 292 -12.18 -21.44 -22.14
N LEU A 293 -13.37 -21.88 -22.54
CA LEU A 293 -14.08 -21.38 -23.71
C LEU A 293 -14.80 -20.08 -23.36
N LEU A 294 -14.60 -19.06 -24.17
CA LEU A 294 -15.14 -17.72 -24.01
C LEU A 294 -16.37 -17.55 -24.93
N GLU A 295 -17.44 -17.00 -24.37
CA GLU A 295 -18.64 -16.60 -25.10
C GLU A 295 -18.57 -15.09 -25.41
N PRO A 296 -19.25 -14.61 -26.47
CA PRO A 296 -19.36 -13.18 -26.74
C PRO A 296 -19.90 -12.42 -25.52
N GLY A 297 -19.16 -11.38 -25.11
CA GLY A 297 -19.50 -10.57 -23.94
C GLY A 297 -18.93 -11.07 -22.61
N ASP A 298 -18.26 -12.21 -22.60
CA ASP A 298 -17.48 -12.64 -21.44
C ASP A 298 -16.35 -11.67 -21.11
N ARG A 299 -16.04 -11.57 -19.82
CA ARG A 299 -14.90 -10.79 -19.33
C ARG A 299 -14.13 -11.58 -18.29
N LEU A 300 -12.81 -11.43 -18.29
CA LEU A 300 -11.96 -11.94 -17.23
C LEU A 300 -11.61 -10.79 -16.30
N PHE A 301 -11.78 -11.02 -15.01
CA PHE A 301 -11.34 -10.13 -13.94
C PHE A 301 -10.21 -10.80 -13.17
N LEU A 302 -9.10 -10.10 -13.03
CA LEU A 302 -7.97 -10.48 -12.21
C LEU A 302 -7.80 -9.41 -11.12
N GLY A 303 -7.55 -9.85 -9.89
CA GLY A 303 -7.32 -8.97 -8.76
C GLY A 303 -6.14 -9.49 -7.93
N SER A 304 -5.36 -8.57 -7.37
CA SER A 304 -4.29 -8.92 -6.44
C SER A 304 -4.88 -9.36 -5.09
N ASP A 305 -4.06 -9.99 -4.27
CA ASP A 305 -4.39 -10.40 -2.91
C ASP A 305 -4.76 -9.21 -2.01
N GLY A 306 -4.19 -8.02 -2.24
CA GLY A 306 -4.61 -6.80 -1.56
C GLY A 306 -6.11 -6.49 -1.72
N MET A 307 -6.77 -7.03 -2.74
CA MET A 307 -8.22 -6.96 -2.90
C MET A 307 -8.95 -8.10 -2.17
N SER A 308 -8.59 -9.37 -2.40
CA SER A 308 -9.29 -10.53 -1.82
C SER A 308 -9.03 -10.69 -0.32
N GLU A 309 -7.85 -10.31 0.15
CA GLU A 309 -7.43 -10.37 1.55
C GLU A 309 -7.76 -9.10 2.35
N SER A 310 -8.33 -8.09 1.71
CA SER A 310 -8.83 -6.91 2.41
C SER A 310 -9.93 -7.29 3.41
N ARG A 311 -9.87 -6.70 4.60
CA ARG A 311 -10.76 -7.02 5.71
C ARG A 311 -11.54 -5.81 6.21
N ASP A 312 -12.78 -6.06 6.63
CA ASP A 312 -13.57 -5.08 7.36
C ASP A 312 -13.11 -4.96 8.83
N ALA A 313 -13.83 -4.16 9.61
CA ALA A 313 -13.58 -3.99 11.04
C ALA A 313 -13.81 -5.28 11.87
N SER A 314 -14.59 -6.23 11.36
CA SER A 314 -14.83 -7.54 12.00
C SER A 314 -13.77 -8.59 11.64
N GLY A 315 -12.89 -8.28 10.69
CA GLY A 315 -11.87 -9.20 10.17
C GLY A 315 -12.35 -10.10 9.03
N ALA A 316 -13.60 -9.91 8.56
CA ALA A 316 -14.16 -10.65 7.44
C ALA A 316 -13.53 -10.20 6.13
N PHE A 317 -13.21 -11.17 5.25
CA PHE A 317 -12.65 -10.91 3.93
C PHE A 317 -13.64 -10.19 3.01
N TYR A 318 -13.12 -9.41 2.08
CA TYR A 318 -13.91 -8.74 1.06
C TYR A 318 -14.65 -9.77 0.20
N PRO A 319 -15.99 -9.71 0.10
CA PRO A 319 -16.79 -10.69 -0.65
C PRO A 319 -16.71 -10.42 -2.16
N LEU A 320 -15.52 -10.64 -2.74
CA LEU A 320 -15.18 -10.25 -4.11
C LEU A 320 -16.15 -10.82 -5.15
N ALA A 321 -16.49 -12.12 -5.06
CA ALA A 321 -17.42 -12.76 -5.99
C ALA A 321 -18.83 -12.12 -6.02
N GLU A 322 -19.35 -11.76 -4.83
CA GLU A 322 -20.65 -11.10 -4.68
C GLU A 322 -20.60 -9.69 -5.28
N ARG A 323 -19.52 -8.95 -5.02
CA ARG A 323 -19.31 -7.58 -5.51
C ARG A 323 -19.09 -7.53 -7.01
N LEU A 324 -18.30 -8.46 -7.55
CA LEU A 324 -18.15 -8.63 -8.99
C LEU A 324 -19.50 -8.93 -9.66
N THR A 325 -20.30 -9.84 -9.07
CA THR A 325 -21.64 -10.15 -9.59
C THR A 325 -22.56 -8.92 -9.60
N ARG A 326 -22.50 -8.08 -8.57
CA ARG A 326 -23.29 -6.84 -8.48
C ARG A 326 -22.98 -5.87 -9.62
N PHE A 327 -21.71 -5.76 -10.01
CA PHE A 327 -21.24 -4.80 -11.02
C PHE A 327 -20.96 -5.46 -12.39
N ALA A 328 -21.29 -6.75 -12.55
CA ALA A 328 -20.96 -7.57 -13.73
C ALA A 328 -21.65 -7.15 -15.05
N GLN A 329 -22.49 -6.11 -15.04
CA GLN A 329 -23.13 -5.55 -16.24
C GLN A 329 -22.63 -4.14 -16.58
N GLU A 330 -21.83 -3.52 -15.71
CA GLU A 330 -21.25 -2.20 -15.96
C GLU A 330 -20.11 -2.28 -16.97
N SER A 331 -19.70 -1.14 -17.55
CA SER A 331 -18.52 -1.13 -18.41
C SER A 331 -17.25 -1.53 -17.63
N PRO A 332 -16.21 -2.05 -18.29
CA PRO A 332 -14.98 -2.46 -17.59
C PRO A 332 -14.33 -1.35 -16.73
N SER A 333 -14.42 -0.09 -17.17
CA SER A 333 -13.87 1.07 -16.44
C SER A 333 -14.73 1.48 -15.24
N GLU A 334 -16.05 1.39 -15.36
CA GLU A 334 -16.98 1.63 -14.25
C GLU A 334 -16.85 0.53 -13.19
N LEU A 335 -16.77 -0.73 -13.63
CA LEU A 335 -16.56 -1.90 -12.77
C LEU A 335 -15.35 -1.72 -11.84
N THR A 336 -14.18 -1.37 -12.38
CA THR A 336 -12.97 -1.20 -11.56
C THR A 336 -13.07 0.01 -10.63
N THR A 337 -13.71 1.10 -11.08
CA THR A 337 -13.92 2.32 -10.28
C THR A 337 -14.86 2.05 -9.10
N HIS A 338 -16.03 1.47 -9.35
CA HIS A 338 -17.00 1.18 -8.30
C HIS A 338 -16.52 0.07 -7.36
N LEU A 339 -15.78 -0.93 -7.84
CA LEU A 339 -15.15 -1.92 -6.96
C LEU A 339 -14.14 -1.28 -6.03
N TRP A 340 -13.32 -0.34 -6.52
CA TRP A 340 -12.38 0.40 -5.69
C TRP A 340 -13.10 1.22 -4.61
N GLU A 341 -14.17 1.92 -4.97
CA GLU A 341 -14.97 2.71 -4.02
C GLU A 341 -15.68 1.83 -2.98
N ASP A 342 -16.24 0.69 -3.39
CA ASP A 342 -16.87 -0.28 -2.49
C ASP A 342 -15.84 -0.92 -1.54
N LEU A 343 -14.65 -1.27 -2.05
CA LEU A 343 -13.54 -1.78 -1.25
C LEU A 343 -13.12 -0.77 -0.16
N LEU A 344 -12.95 0.50 -0.52
CA LEU A 344 -12.65 1.57 0.43
C LEU A 344 -13.76 1.75 1.47
N GLY A 345 -15.02 1.65 1.06
CA GLY A 345 -16.17 1.67 1.96
C GLY A 345 -16.20 0.49 2.93
N PHE A 346 -15.76 -0.69 2.48
CA PHE A 346 -15.76 -1.93 3.26
C PHE A 346 -14.65 -1.98 4.31
N CYS A 347 -13.39 -1.70 3.93
CA CYS A 347 -12.24 -1.82 4.84
C CYS A 347 -11.88 -0.49 5.54
N GLY A 348 -12.39 0.64 5.03
CA GLY A 348 -12.06 2.00 5.48
C GLY A 348 -10.65 2.47 5.06
N ALA A 349 -9.71 1.55 4.90
CA ALA A 349 -8.42 1.80 4.28
C ALA A 349 -7.67 0.50 3.99
N VAL A 350 -7.15 0.43 2.77
CA VAL A 350 -6.37 -0.69 2.25
C VAL A 350 -4.97 -0.71 2.88
N ARG A 351 -4.50 -1.91 3.22
CA ARG A 351 -3.19 -2.14 3.83
C ARG A 351 -2.12 -2.52 2.82
N ASP A 352 -2.55 -3.16 1.73
CA ASP A 352 -1.69 -3.62 0.65
C ASP A 352 -2.03 -2.93 -0.66
N ASP A 353 -1.22 -3.15 -1.68
CA ASP A 353 -1.45 -2.62 -3.01
C ASP A 353 -2.63 -3.33 -3.67
N VAL A 354 -3.40 -2.59 -4.46
CA VAL A 354 -4.57 -3.13 -5.15
C VAL A 354 -4.40 -2.94 -6.63
N THR A 355 -4.35 -4.06 -7.32
CA THR A 355 -4.33 -4.15 -8.77
C THR A 355 -5.58 -4.87 -9.24
N MET A 356 -6.19 -4.32 -10.29
CA MET A 356 -7.31 -4.93 -10.99
C MET A 356 -7.00 -4.91 -12.48
N LEU A 357 -7.22 -6.04 -13.16
CA LEU A 357 -7.10 -6.14 -14.61
C LEU A 357 -8.37 -6.79 -15.17
N VAL A 358 -9.03 -6.09 -16.09
CA VAL A 358 -10.21 -6.57 -16.80
C VAL A 358 -9.88 -6.76 -18.27
N LEU A 359 -10.02 -7.99 -18.74
CA LEU A 359 -9.74 -8.39 -20.13
C LEU A 359 -11.06 -8.79 -20.79
N THR A 360 -11.43 -8.08 -21.85
CA THR A 360 -12.66 -8.30 -22.60
C THR A 360 -12.33 -8.77 -24.01
N PRO A 361 -12.39 -10.09 -24.29
CA PRO A 361 -12.24 -10.62 -25.65
C PRO A 361 -13.34 -10.08 -26.56
N ARG A 362 -12.97 -9.57 -27.74
CA ARG A 362 -13.87 -9.16 -28.80
C ARG A 362 -13.92 -10.29 -29.82
N THR A 363 -15.10 -10.88 -29.98
CA THR A 363 -15.35 -11.74 -31.14
C THR A 363 -15.52 -10.86 -32.38
N GLU A 364 -14.76 -11.11 -33.43
CA GLU A 364 -15.04 -10.49 -34.74
C GLU A 364 -16.42 -11.00 -35.21
N HIS A 365 -17.40 -10.10 -35.29
CA HIS A 365 -18.52 -10.34 -36.18
C HIS A 365 -17.97 -10.18 -37.60
N VAL A 366 -17.69 -11.29 -38.27
CA VAL A 366 -17.58 -11.30 -39.73
C VAL A 366 -18.96 -10.91 -40.27
N THR A 367 -19.18 -9.61 -40.47
CA THR A 367 -20.22 -9.12 -41.37
C THR A 367 -19.82 -9.56 -42.77
N GLY A 368 -20.37 -10.70 -43.19
CA GLY A 368 -20.29 -11.20 -44.57
C GLY A 368 -21.18 -10.39 -45.52
#